data_AF-A0A968L737-F1
#
_entry.id   AF-A0A968L737-F1
#
_cell.length_a   1.000
_cell.length_b   1.000
_cell.length_c   1.000
_cell.angle_alpha   90.00
_cell.angle_beta   90.00
_cell.angle_gamma   90.00
#
_symmetry.space_group_name_H-M   'P 1'
#
loop_
_entity.id
_entity.type
_entity.pdbx_description
1 polymer ?
#
loop_
_entity_poly.entity_id
_entity_poly.type
_entity_poly.pdbx_seq_one_letter_code
_entity_poly.pdbx_strand_id
1 'polypeptide(L)'
;MPQLIRYIDAIAREKQRDVLSVQFGPDRSNGEWLSHDYIHHEDSHREQFLQWLDQQGIVWEKCGPFVTGGCCFGYLGDIYLDVPYDETNEQYQLVRDRIENPDGTMRDEEKLRWYYLPLEHAMKNAYQDEPGYWEQVGESL
;
A
#
# COMPACT_ATOMS: atom_id res chain seq x y z
N MET A 1 16.80 1.12 13.19
CA MET A 1 16.76 -0.36 13.22
C MET A 1 16.35 -0.84 11.83
N PRO A 2 16.96 -1.91 11.30
CA PRO A 2 16.54 -2.46 10.01
C PRO A 2 15.08 -2.95 10.09
N GLN A 3 14.33 -2.76 9.02
CA GLN A 3 12.93 -3.18 8.91
C GLN A 3 12.77 -4.01 7.64
N LEU A 4 12.06 -5.14 7.73
CA LEU A 4 11.62 -5.90 6.57
C LEU A 4 10.37 -5.22 6.00
N ILE A 5 10.40 -4.86 4.73
CA ILE A 5 9.24 -4.28 4.03
C ILE A 5 8.52 -5.41 3.31
N ARG A 6 7.23 -5.54 3.56
CA ARG A 6 6.39 -6.57 2.98
C ARG A 6 5.63 -6.03 1.78
N TYR A 7 5.44 -6.84 0.75
CA TYR A 7 4.56 -6.48 -0.36
C TYR A 7 3.09 -6.60 0.03
N ILE A 8 2.25 -5.72 -0.50
CA ILE A 8 0.82 -5.67 -0.16
C ILE A 8 0.08 -6.98 -0.43
N ASP A 9 0.46 -7.73 -1.46
CA ASP A 9 -0.11 -9.03 -1.76
C ASP A 9 0.33 -10.11 -0.77
N ALA A 10 1.57 -10.07 -0.29
CA ALA A 10 2.03 -10.94 0.79
C ALA A 10 1.30 -10.64 2.12
N ILE A 11 0.98 -9.36 2.39
CA ILE A 11 0.17 -8.97 3.55
C ILE A 11 -1.25 -9.54 3.43
N ALA A 12 -1.89 -9.39 2.26
CA ALA A 12 -3.23 -9.94 2.01
C ALA A 12 -3.28 -11.46 2.22
N ARG A 13 -2.28 -12.20 1.69
CA ARG A 13 -2.17 -13.64 1.87
C ARG A 13 -1.96 -14.02 3.33
N GLU A 14 -1.10 -13.34 4.08
CA GLU A 14 -0.93 -13.63 5.51
C GLU A 14 -2.22 -13.39 6.31
N LYS A 15 -2.88 -12.26 6.06
CA LYS A 15 -4.10 -11.88 6.79
C LYS A 15 -5.33 -12.68 6.35
N GLN A 16 -5.24 -13.41 5.22
CA GLN A 16 -6.34 -14.15 4.61
C GLN A 16 -7.60 -13.28 4.43
N ARG A 17 -7.41 -12.04 3.97
CA ARG A 17 -8.49 -11.07 3.70
C ARG A 17 -8.06 -10.05 2.66
N ASP A 18 -9.04 -9.32 2.15
CA ASP A 18 -8.78 -8.15 1.33
C ASP A 18 -8.09 -7.06 2.16
N VAL A 19 -7.25 -6.27 1.48
CA VAL A 19 -6.42 -5.25 2.13
C VAL A 19 -6.54 -3.90 1.44
N LEU A 20 -6.31 -2.86 2.23
CA LEU A 20 -6.29 -1.48 1.78
C LEU A 20 -4.88 -0.93 1.86
N SER A 21 -4.46 -0.22 0.83
CA SER A 21 -3.17 0.48 0.81
C SER A 21 -3.31 1.90 0.32
N VAL A 22 -2.36 2.73 0.75
CA VAL A 22 -2.28 4.14 0.39
C VAL A 22 -0.95 4.38 -0.30
N GLN A 23 -1.02 4.92 -1.52
CA GLN A 23 0.13 5.38 -2.28
C GLN A 23 0.26 6.89 -2.14
N PHE A 24 1.50 7.34 -1.98
CA PHE A 24 1.84 8.76 -1.95
C PHE A 24 2.68 9.15 -3.16
N GLY A 25 2.58 10.43 -3.53
CA GLY A 25 3.35 11.02 -4.61
C GLY A 25 2.71 10.84 -6.00
N PRO A 26 3.51 11.00 -7.08
CA PRO A 26 2.99 11.06 -8.44
C PRO A 26 2.30 9.75 -8.86
N ASP A 27 1.38 9.86 -9.82
CA ASP A 27 0.72 8.68 -10.38
C ASP A 27 1.74 7.76 -11.03
N ARG A 28 1.75 6.52 -10.56
CA ARG A 28 2.67 5.49 -11.05
C ARG A 28 2.07 4.68 -12.21
N SER A 29 0.81 4.92 -12.57
CA SER A 29 0.07 4.18 -13.59
C SER A 29 0.63 4.37 -15.01
N ASN A 30 1.22 5.54 -15.30
CA ASN A 30 1.65 5.92 -16.65
C ASN A 30 3.17 5.73 -16.91
N GLY A 31 3.92 5.22 -15.93
CA GLY A 31 5.37 5.00 -16.03
C GLY A 31 6.25 6.25 -15.93
N GLU A 32 5.68 7.46 -15.98
CA GLU A 32 6.42 8.73 -15.87
C GLU A 32 6.92 9.00 -14.44
N TRP A 33 6.40 8.28 -13.44
CA TRP A 33 6.86 8.39 -12.07
C TRP A 33 8.35 8.05 -11.88
N LEU A 34 8.94 7.24 -12.77
CA LEU A 34 10.38 6.91 -12.73
C LEU A 34 11.28 8.12 -13.02
N SER A 35 10.75 9.16 -13.67
CA SER A 35 11.48 10.42 -13.90
C SER A 35 11.24 11.47 -12.82
N HIS A 36 10.44 11.15 -11.80
CA HIS A 36 10.18 12.07 -10.70
C HIS A 36 11.14 11.79 -9.55
N ASP A 37 11.85 12.82 -9.08
CA ASP A 37 12.66 12.80 -7.85
C ASP A 37 11.76 12.79 -6.60
N TYR A 38 10.80 11.87 -6.52
CA TYR A 38 9.91 11.78 -5.38
C TYR A 38 10.63 11.13 -4.19
N ILE A 39 10.75 11.89 -3.11
CA ILE A 39 11.39 11.46 -1.87
C ILE A 39 10.34 11.41 -0.76
N HIS A 40 9.83 10.21 -0.46
CA HIS A 40 8.70 10.02 0.47
C HIS A 40 8.94 10.54 1.91
N HIS A 41 10.19 10.75 2.33
CA HIS A 41 10.49 11.29 3.66
C HIS A 41 10.52 12.83 3.70
N GLU A 42 10.44 13.48 2.54
CA GLU A 42 10.30 14.95 2.40
C GLU A 42 8.85 15.36 2.10
N ASP A 43 7.95 14.38 1.91
CA ASP A 43 6.54 14.61 1.63
C ASP A 43 5.75 14.95 2.91
N SER A 44 5.49 16.24 3.09
CA SER A 44 4.72 16.75 4.23
C SER A 44 3.26 16.28 4.24
N HIS A 45 2.66 15.94 3.09
CA HIS A 45 1.29 15.40 3.06
C HIS A 45 1.25 13.97 3.57
N ARG A 46 2.26 13.18 3.18
CA ARG A 46 2.45 11.85 3.75
C ARG A 46 2.63 11.91 5.26
N GLU A 47 3.52 12.78 5.76
CA GLU A 47 3.74 12.95 7.19
C GLU A 47 2.44 13.34 7.94
N GLN A 48 1.70 14.32 7.43
CA GLN A 48 0.42 14.74 8.03
C GLN A 48 -0.62 13.62 8.04
N PHE A 49 -0.69 12.81 6.99
CA PHE A 49 -1.62 11.69 6.91
C PHE A 49 -1.26 10.59 7.93
N LEU A 50 0.02 10.23 8.05
CA LEU A 50 0.48 9.26 9.05
C LEU A 50 0.21 9.75 10.47
N GLN A 51 0.50 11.02 10.75
CA GLN A 51 0.22 11.62 12.04
C GLN A 51 -1.29 11.59 12.35
N TRP A 52 -2.13 11.83 11.34
CA TRP A 52 -3.58 11.72 11.51
C TRP A 52 -4.02 10.28 11.81
N LEU A 53 -3.47 9.27 11.12
CA LEU A 53 -3.74 7.85 11.42
C LEU A 53 -3.39 7.52 12.87
N ASP A 54 -2.19 7.95 13.32
CA ASP A 54 -1.73 7.73 14.70
C ASP A 54 -2.66 8.39 15.73
N GLN A 55 -3.15 9.61 15.44
CA GLN A 55 -4.11 10.32 16.31
C GLN A 55 -5.47 9.63 16.38
N GLN A 56 -5.92 9.00 15.29
CA GLN A 56 -7.18 8.25 15.26
C GLN A 56 -7.02 6.81 15.77
N GLY A 57 -5.80 6.37 16.11
CA GLY A 57 -5.53 5.00 16.52
C GLY A 57 -5.68 3.97 15.40
N ILE A 58 -5.51 4.40 14.14
CA ILE A 58 -5.54 3.50 12.98
C ILE A 58 -4.16 2.89 12.79
N VAL A 59 -4.08 1.57 12.86
CA VAL A 59 -2.82 0.83 12.68
C VAL A 59 -2.45 0.80 11.21
N TRP A 60 -1.18 1.10 10.92
CA TRP A 60 -0.61 1.07 9.58
C TRP A 60 0.81 0.52 9.60
N GLU A 61 1.26 -0.04 8.48
CA GLU A 61 2.65 -0.45 8.29
C GLU A 61 3.17 -0.07 6.90
N LYS A 62 4.48 0.09 6.75
CA LYS A 62 5.11 0.32 5.45
C LYS A 62 4.94 -0.91 4.57
N CYS A 63 4.54 -0.73 3.31
CA CYS A 63 4.46 -1.84 2.37
C CYS A 63 5.07 -1.51 1.01
N GLY A 64 5.46 -2.56 0.29
CA GLY A 64 5.78 -2.51 -1.13
C GLY A 64 4.54 -2.69 -2.00
N PRO A 65 4.62 -2.37 -3.30
CA PRO A 65 3.53 -2.53 -4.25
C PRO A 65 3.21 -4.01 -4.52
N PHE A 66 2.15 -4.28 -5.27
CA PHE A 66 1.84 -5.63 -5.73
C PHE A 66 3.00 -6.17 -6.59
N VAL A 67 3.47 -7.38 -6.30
CA VAL A 67 4.55 -8.00 -7.07
C VAL A 67 4.03 -8.49 -8.42
N THR A 68 4.56 -7.94 -9.50
CA THR A 68 4.32 -8.47 -10.85
C THR A 68 5.54 -9.29 -11.28
N GLY A 69 5.32 -10.42 -11.97
CA GLY A 69 6.34 -11.45 -12.24
C GLY A 69 7.59 -11.05 -13.02
N GLY A 70 7.84 -9.76 -13.27
CA GLY A 70 9.07 -9.25 -13.87
C GLY A 70 9.70 -8.04 -13.15
N CYS A 71 9.11 -7.51 -12.08
CA CYS A 71 9.63 -6.33 -11.38
C CYS A 71 9.32 -6.39 -9.88
N CYS A 72 10.38 -6.32 -9.06
CA CYS A 72 10.29 -6.11 -7.62
C CYS A 72 10.75 -4.68 -7.31
N PHE A 73 9.90 -3.87 -6.70
CA PHE A 73 10.25 -2.51 -6.29
C PHE A 73 10.58 -2.48 -4.79
N GLY A 74 11.56 -1.66 -4.44
CA GLY A 74 11.83 -1.32 -3.05
C GLY A 74 10.69 -0.51 -2.42
N TYR A 75 10.95 0.01 -1.21
CA TYR A 75 9.98 0.85 -0.51
C TYR A 75 9.82 2.22 -1.18
N LEU A 76 8.62 2.51 -1.68
CA LEU A 76 8.30 3.74 -2.40
C LEU A 76 7.56 4.80 -1.55
N GLY A 77 7.34 4.54 -0.26
CA GLY A 77 6.60 5.42 0.64
C GLY A 77 5.20 4.92 1.01
N ASP A 78 4.71 3.88 0.35
CA ASP A 78 3.34 3.37 0.47
C ASP A 78 3.09 2.67 1.81
N ILE A 79 1.84 2.64 2.25
CA ILE A 79 1.45 1.98 3.50
C ILE A 79 0.27 1.04 3.30
N TYR A 80 0.26 -0.02 4.08
CA TYR A 80 -0.91 -0.84 4.35
C TYR A 80 -1.66 -0.27 5.57
N LEU A 81 -2.99 -0.30 5.51
CA LEU A 81 -3.85 0.02 6.64
C LEU A 81 -4.43 -1.28 7.22
N ASP A 82 -4.24 -1.54 8.52
CA ASP A 82 -4.83 -2.71 9.19
C ASP A 82 -6.31 -2.47 9.52
N VAL A 83 -7.06 -2.14 8.48
CA VAL A 83 -8.51 -1.89 8.48
C VAL A 83 -9.11 -2.82 7.42
N PRO A 84 -10.20 -3.55 7.72
CA PRO A 84 -10.91 -4.31 6.70
C PRO A 84 -11.65 -3.39 5.73
N TYR A 85 -11.75 -3.81 4.46
CA TYR A 85 -12.71 -3.19 3.55
C TYR A 85 -14.11 -3.66 3.95
N ASP A 86 -14.80 -2.81 4.71
CA ASP A 86 -16.15 -3.07 5.22
C ASP A 86 -16.86 -1.74 5.39
N GLU A 87 -17.88 -1.48 4.55
CA GLU A 87 -18.62 -0.21 4.57
C GLU A 87 -19.39 0.05 5.88
N THR A 88 -19.52 -0.95 6.75
CA THR A 88 -20.13 -0.83 8.07
C THR A 88 -19.11 -0.64 9.19
N ASN A 89 -17.82 -0.79 8.90
CA ASN A 89 -16.75 -0.63 9.87
C ASN A 89 -16.45 0.85 10.14
N GLU A 90 -16.48 1.26 11.41
CA GLU A 90 -16.29 2.66 11.81
C GLU A 90 -14.90 3.20 11.45
N GLN A 91 -13.84 2.39 11.55
CA GLN A 91 -12.49 2.81 11.17
C GLN A 91 -12.35 2.94 9.66
N TYR A 92 -12.97 2.04 8.90
CA TYR A 92 -13.04 2.14 7.44
C TYR A 92 -13.75 3.42 7.02
N GLN A 93 -14.94 3.69 7.58
CA GLN A 93 -15.69 4.92 7.29
C GLN A 93 -14.88 6.17 7.64
N LEU A 94 -14.16 6.17 8.77
CA LEU A 94 -13.32 7.30 9.18
C LEU A 94 -12.18 7.58 8.18
N VAL A 95 -11.49 6.52 7.72
CA VAL A 95 -10.45 6.62 6.68
C VAL A 95 -11.05 7.08 5.36
N ARG A 96 -12.16 6.46 4.94
CA ARG A 96 -12.89 6.79 3.71
C ARG A 96 -13.23 8.26 3.69
N ASP A 97 -13.91 8.76 4.72
CA ASP A 97 -14.41 10.13 4.76
C ASP A 97 -13.27 11.18 4.82
N ARG A 98 -12.08 10.77 5.29
CA ARG A 98 -10.84 11.57 5.27
C ARG A 98 -10.20 11.64 3.87
N ILE A 99 -10.33 10.58 3.07
CA ILE A 99 -9.67 10.43 1.77
C ILE A 99 -10.59 10.80 0.61
N GLU A 100 -11.87 10.48 0.70
CA GLU A 100 -12.89 10.64 -0.33
C GLU A 100 -13.90 11.74 0.03
N ASN A 101 -14.45 12.36 -1.00
CA ASN A 101 -15.63 13.19 -0.93
C ASN A 101 -16.89 12.32 -0.76
N PRO A 102 -18.03 12.89 -0.31
CA PRO A 102 -19.28 12.16 -0.19
C PRO A 102 -19.81 11.53 -1.50
N ASP A 103 -19.32 11.97 -2.65
CA ASP A 103 -19.67 11.42 -3.97
C ASP A 103 -18.75 10.26 -4.41
N GLY A 104 -17.80 9.84 -3.55
CA GLY A 104 -16.84 8.77 -3.81
C GLY A 104 -15.61 9.21 -4.60
N THR A 105 -15.48 10.49 -4.96
CA THR A 105 -14.26 11.00 -5.60
C THR A 105 -13.15 11.22 -4.58
N MET A 106 -11.89 11.05 -4.98
CA MET A 106 -10.74 11.32 -4.12
C MET A 106 -10.63 12.82 -3.81
N ARG A 107 -10.33 13.19 -2.56
CA ARG A 107 -10.16 14.60 -2.16
C ARG A 107 -8.89 15.24 -2.71
N ASP A 108 -7.84 14.45 -2.92
CA ASP A 108 -6.53 14.92 -3.39
C ASP A 108 -5.79 13.79 -4.13
N GLU A 109 -6.30 13.46 -5.33
CA GLU A 109 -5.78 12.35 -6.17
C GLU A 109 -4.35 12.57 -6.69
N GLU A 110 -3.85 13.80 -6.64
CA GLU A 110 -2.48 14.13 -7.03
C GLU A 110 -1.48 13.67 -5.94
N LYS A 111 -1.87 13.73 -4.67
CA LYS A 111 -0.97 13.48 -3.54
C LYS A 111 -1.14 12.11 -2.91
N LEU A 112 -2.37 11.59 -2.92
CA LEU A 112 -2.71 10.34 -2.27
C LEU A 112 -3.66 9.54 -3.14
N ARG A 113 -3.36 8.25 -3.34
CA ARG A 113 -4.27 7.29 -3.98
C ARG A 113 -4.57 6.15 -3.02
N TRP A 114 -5.82 5.74 -3.01
CA TRP A 114 -6.32 4.69 -2.14
C TRP A 114 -6.69 3.46 -2.95
N TYR A 115 -6.13 2.32 -2.56
CA TYR A 115 -6.24 1.09 -3.30
C TYR A 115 -6.83 -0.02 -2.44
N TYR A 116 -7.62 -0.85 -3.10
CA TYR A 116 -8.17 -2.09 -2.58
C TYR A 116 -7.54 -3.25 -3.35
N LEU A 117 -6.98 -4.21 -2.62
CA LEU A 117 -6.48 -5.45 -3.19
C LEU A 117 -7.34 -6.62 -2.68
N PRO A 118 -8.15 -7.24 -3.54
CA PRO A 118 -8.87 -8.46 -3.20
C PRO A 118 -7.90 -9.59 -2.86
N LEU A 119 -8.22 -10.39 -1.85
CA LEU A 119 -7.50 -11.61 -1.50
C LEU A 119 -7.40 -12.55 -2.71
N GLU A 120 -8.48 -12.73 -3.46
CA GLU A 120 -8.50 -13.55 -4.68
C GLU A 120 -7.40 -13.13 -5.66
N HIS A 121 -7.15 -11.83 -5.79
CA HIS A 121 -6.10 -11.32 -6.65
C HIS A 121 -4.70 -11.56 -6.04
N ALA A 122 -4.54 -11.35 -4.74
CA ALA A 122 -3.30 -11.63 -4.02
C ALA A 122 -2.90 -13.12 -4.07
N MET A 123 -3.89 -14.03 -4.09
CA MET A 123 -3.68 -15.47 -4.19
C MET A 123 -3.07 -15.92 -5.52
N LYS A 124 -3.11 -15.09 -6.57
CA LYS A 124 -2.38 -15.37 -7.83
C LYS A 124 -0.87 -15.49 -7.59
N ASN A 125 -0.37 -14.83 -6.55
CA ASN A 125 1.03 -14.83 -6.14
C ASN A 125 1.31 -15.79 -4.98
N ALA A 126 0.40 -16.71 -4.63
CA ALA A 126 0.61 -17.65 -3.52
C ALA A 126 1.85 -18.55 -3.70
N TYR A 127 2.27 -18.79 -4.95
CA TYR A 127 3.51 -19.51 -5.26
C TYR A 127 4.78 -18.80 -4.73
N GLN A 128 4.70 -17.51 -4.39
CA GLN A 128 5.80 -16.74 -3.81
C GLN A 128 6.04 -17.06 -2.33
N ASP A 129 5.11 -17.76 -1.68
CA ASP A 129 5.20 -18.16 -0.28
C ASP A 129 5.93 -19.52 -0.13
N GLU A 130 6.26 -20.18 -1.24
CA GLU A 130 7.06 -21.40 -1.26
C GLU A 130 8.47 -21.14 -0.70
N PRO A 131 9.00 -22.02 0.17
CA PRO A 131 10.34 -21.86 0.72
C PRO A 131 11.40 -21.75 -0.37
N GLY A 132 12.29 -20.75 -0.28
CA GLY A 132 13.36 -20.54 -1.24
C GLY A 132 12.99 -19.66 -2.45
N TYR A 133 11.73 -19.27 -2.61
CA TYR A 133 11.31 -18.45 -3.76
C TYR A 133 12.08 -17.12 -3.81
N TRP A 134 12.11 -16.37 -2.71
CA TRP A 134 12.74 -15.04 -2.67
C TRP A 134 14.27 -15.12 -2.72
N GLU A 135 14.87 -16.18 -2.21
CA GLU A 135 16.29 -16.48 -2.36
C GLU A 135 16.65 -16.68 -3.83
N GLN A 136 15.88 -17.49 -4.57
CA GLN A 136 16.09 -17.74 -6.00
C GLN A 136 15.91 -16.47 -6.85
N VAL A 137 14.91 -15.65 -6.51
CA VAL A 137 14.70 -14.35 -7.17
C VAL A 137 15.91 -13.45 -6.94
N GLY A 138 16.40 -13.36 -5.70
CA GLY A 138 17.58 -12.55 -5.37
C GLY A 138 18.87 -13.00 -6.07
N GLU A 139 19.03 -14.30 -6.33
CA GLU A 139 20.16 -14.84 -7.09
C GLU A 139 20.07 -14.58 -8.61
N SER A 140 18.88 -14.24 -9.11
CA SER A 140 18.60 -14.07 -10.55
C SER A 140 18.55 -12.59 -10.99
N LEU A 141 18.72 -11.64 -10.07
CA LEU A 141 18.78 -10.19 -10.30
C LEU A 141 20.22 -9.71 -10.52
#